data_AF-A0A6J6KQK2-F1
#
_entry.id   AF-A0A6J6KQK2-F1
#
_cell.length_a   1.000
_cell.length_b   1.000
_cell.length_c   1.000
_cell.angle_alpha   90.00
_cell.angle_beta   90.00
_cell.angle_gamma   90.00
#
_symmetry.space_group_name_H-M   'P 1'
#
loop_
_entity.id
_entity.type
_entity.pdbx_description
1 polymer ?
#
loop_
_entity_poly.entity_id
_entity_poly.type
_entity_poly.pdbx_seq_one_letter_code
_entity_poly.pdbx_strand_id
1 'polypeptide(L)'
;MNKRKTLSILLTAFLAVSLLTPTAASAAYTVAPKVGQCFQYTKAQVSAKYAPKNPINCSSSHNMETFAVKTWPVNTNPVDMDRQTTLDLVSELCDFWGTFPNAYDSRMKTSEFNYWAWYTPSRAGWAKGQRWLRCDAMIGKFASTEQWPPATYVSWKGLKLYTGSNV
;
A
#
# COMPACT_ATOMS: atom_id res chain seq x y z
N MET A 1 71.75 32.07 -11.99
CA MET A 1 70.27 32.06 -12.07
C MET A 1 69.86 31.23 -13.27
N ASN A 2 68.95 30.25 -13.29
CA ASN A 2 68.14 29.53 -12.32
C ASN A 2 67.80 28.17 -12.97
N LYS A 3 68.10 27.05 -12.32
CA LYS A 3 67.63 25.72 -12.75
C LYS A 3 66.15 25.60 -12.37
N ARG A 4 65.25 25.58 -13.34
CA ARG A 4 63.85 25.15 -13.14
C ARG A 4 63.71 23.75 -13.74
N LYS A 5 63.58 22.74 -12.90
CA LYS A 5 63.05 21.43 -13.29
C LYS A 5 61.76 21.22 -12.54
N THR A 6 60.67 21.26 -13.30
CA THR A 6 59.28 21.13 -12.89
C THR A 6 58.99 19.73 -12.37
N LEU A 7 58.46 19.66 -11.14
CA LEU A 7 57.97 18.44 -10.50
C LEU A 7 56.57 18.14 -11.04
N SER A 8 56.40 17.06 -11.82
CA SER A 8 55.09 16.61 -12.29
C SER A 8 54.51 15.61 -11.29
N ILE A 9 53.46 16.02 -10.57
CA ILE A 9 52.70 15.18 -9.65
C ILE A 9 51.69 14.37 -10.48
N LEU A 10 51.87 13.05 -10.53
CA LEU A 10 50.91 12.10 -11.11
C LEU A 10 49.73 11.94 -10.15
N LEU A 11 48.57 12.46 -10.55
CA LEU A 11 47.30 12.34 -9.83
C LEU A 11 46.62 11.01 -10.22
N THR A 12 46.65 10.02 -9.35
CA THR A 12 45.93 8.74 -9.51
C THR A 12 44.46 8.91 -9.16
N ALA A 13 43.58 8.86 -10.17
CA ALA A 13 42.14 8.85 -9.98
C ALA A 13 41.66 7.43 -9.60
N PHE A 14 41.32 7.21 -8.34
CA PHE A 14 40.58 6.01 -7.91
C PHE A 14 39.09 6.19 -8.24
N LEU A 15 38.62 5.51 -9.29
CA LEU A 15 37.21 5.45 -9.67
C LEU A 15 36.50 4.42 -8.75
N ALA A 16 35.89 4.90 -7.67
CA ALA A 16 35.03 4.06 -6.83
C ALA A 16 33.70 3.81 -7.56
N VAL A 17 33.57 2.64 -8.20
CA VAL A 17 32.31 2.18 -8.80
C VAL A 17 31.37 1.76 -7.68
N SER A 18 30.53 2.68 -7.21
CA SER A 18 29.44 2.36 -6.29
C SER A 18 28.40 1.53 -7.04
N LEU A 19 28.28 0.24 -6.68
CA LEU A 19 27.16 -0.61 -7.06
C LEU A 19 25.88 -0.06 -6.42
N LEU A 20 25.24 0.90 -7.09
CA LEU A 20 23.88 1.31 -6.81
C LEU A 20 22.98 0.12 -7.15
N THR A 21 22.61 -0.67 -6.16
CA THR A 21 21.50 -1.61 -6.30
C THR A 21 20.26 -0.78 -6.62
N PRO A 22 19.60 -0.96 -7.78
CA PRO A 22 18.35 -0.28 -8.04
C PRO A 22 17.36 -0.73 -6.98
N THR A 23 16.94 0.20 -6.11
CA THR A 23 15.77 -0.01 -5.27
C THR A 23 14.63 -0.32 -6.24
N ALA A 24 14.12 -1.55 -6.20
CA ALA A 24 13.05 -1.98 -7.08
C ALA A 24 11.91 -0.97 -6.98
N ALA A 25 11.80 -0.11 -7.98
CA ALA A 25 10.70 0.84 -8.09
C ALA A 25 9.44 -0.02 -8.08
N SER A 26 8.66 0.05 -7.00
CA SER A 26 7.39 -0.68 -6.92
C SER A 26 6.57 -0.26 -8.13
N ALA A 27 6.31 -1.21 -9.03
CA ALA A 27 5.58 -0.96 -10.26
C ALA A 27 4.23 -0.33 -9.89
N ALA A 28 4.07 0.95 -10.24
CA ALA A 28 2.92 1.74 -9.81
C ALA A 28 1.60 1.09 -10.23
N TYR A 29 0.58 1.21 -9.39
CA TYR A 29 -0.79 0.83 -9.74
C TYR A 29 -1.28 1.62 -10.96
N THR A 30 -1.71 0.93 -12.01
CA THR A 30 -2.09 1.54 -13.30
C THR A 30 -3.50 1.23 -13.74
N VAL A 31 -4.18 0.27 -13.11
CA VAL A 31 -5.55 -0.12 -13.48
C VAL A 31 -6.59 0.71 -12.71
N ALA A 32 -7.84 0.67 -13.16
CA ALA A 32 -8.94 1.21 -12.37
C ALA A 32 -9.29 0.27 -11.21
N PRO A 33 -9.48 0.78 -9.98
CA PRO A 33 -9.89 -0.03 -8.84
C PRO A 33 -11.34 -0.52 -8.97
N LYS A 34 -11.57 -1.75 -8.51
CA LYS A 34 -12.89 -2.39 -8.49
C LYS A 34 -13.05 -3.21 -7.21
N VAL A 35 -14.27 -3.26 -6.70
CA VAL A 35 -14.63 -4.18 -5.60
C VAL A 35 -14.37 -5.63 -6.06
N GLY A 36 -13.87 -6.45 -5.14
CA GLY A 36 -13.47 -7.84 -5.39
C GLY A 36 -12.09 -8.00 -6.03
N GLN A 37 -11.29 -6.94 -6.15
CA GLN A 37 -9.89 -7.07 -6.57
C GLN A 37 -9.02 -7.65 -5.44
N CYS A 38 -8.12 -8.57 -5.81
CA CYS A 38 -7.25 -9.28 -4.87
C CYS A 38 -5.80 -8.83 -4.96
N PHE A 39 -5.10 -8.84 -3.82
CA PHE A 39 -3.71 -8.40 -3.73
C PHE A 39 -2.90 -9.27 -2.76
N GLN A 40 -1.62 -9.47 -3.08
CA GLN A 40 -0.66 -10.09 -2.17
C GLN A 40 0.38 -9.06 -1.75
N TYR A 41 0.19 -8.46 -0.57
CA TYR A 41 1.06 -7.40 -0.06
C TYR A 41 1.95 -7.87 1.08
N THR A 42 3.18 -7.37 1.12
CA THR A 42 4.03 -7.43 2.32
C THR A 42 3.58 -6.40 3.35
N LYS A 43 4.05 -6.51 4.61
CA LYS A 43 3.76 -5.50 5.64
C LYS A 43 4.16 -4.08 5.23
N ALA A 44 5.30 -3.93 4.56
CA ALA A 44 5.74 -2.63 4.05
C ALA A 44 4.82 -2.08 2.95
N GLN A 45 4.26 -2.96 2.10
CA GLN A 45 3.30 -2.57 1.06
C GLN A 45 1.93 -2.23 1.64
N VAL A 46 1.52 -2.87 2.74
CA VAL A 46 0.27 -2.50 3.43
C VAL A 46 0.34 -1.05 3.92
N SER A 47 1.50 -0.63 4.45
CA SER A 47 1.74 0.73 4.93
C SER A 47 2.17 1.74 3.85
N ALA A 48 2.06 1.40 2.57
CA ALA A 48 2.47 2.30 1.48
C ALA A 48 1.59 3.56 1.43
N LYS A 49 2.19 4.70 1.05
CA LYS A 49 1.48 6.00 0.94
C LYS A 49 0.45 6.06 -0.20
N TYR A 50 0.54 5.14 -1.16
CA TYR A 50 -0.33 5.02 -2.34
C TYR A 50 -0.32 3.56 -2.81
N ALA A 51 -1.23 3.18 -3.72
CA ALA A 51 -1.32 1.79 -4.19
C ALA A 51 0.01 1.33 -4.85
N PRO A 52 0.70 0.33 -4.27
CA PRO A 52 2.04 -0.04 -4.71
C PRO A 52 2.08 -1.03 -5.88
N LYS A 53 0.99 -1.76 -6.18
CA LYS A 53 0.95 -2.83 -7.19
C LYS A 53 -0.45 -3.09 -7.72
N ASN A 54 -0.54 -3.49 -9.00
CA ASN A 54 -1.76 -3.96 -9.65
C ASN A 54 -2.34 -5.23 -8.97
N PRO A 55 -3.66 -5.47 -9.12
CA PRO A 55 -4.32 -6.65 -8.56
C PRO A 55 -3.83 -7.94 -9.22
N ILE A 56 -4.00 -9.04 -8.50
CA ILE A 56 -3.74 -10.41 -8.96
C ILE A 56 -5.05 -11.18 -9.09
N ASN A 57 -5.00 -12.33 -9.76
CA ASN A 57 -6.14 -13.23 -9.81
C ASN A 57 -6.43 -13.80 -8.42
N CYS A 58 -7.67 -13.69 -7.94
CA CYS A 58 -8.08 -14.19 -6.63
C CYS A 58 -7.94 -15.71 -6.47
N SER A 59 -7.87 -16.49 -7.57
CA SER A 59 -7.53 -17.91 -7.51
C SER A 59 -6.09 -18.17 -7.03
N SER A 60 -5.23 -17.15 -7.13
CA SER A 60 -3.88 -17.16 -6.57
C SER A 60 -3.90 -16.82 -5.08
N SER A 61 -2.82 -17.19 -4.38
CA SER A 61 -2.64 -16.80 -2.99
C SER A 61 -2.59 -15.28 -2.86
N HIS A 62 -3.48 -14.71 -2.06
CA HIS A 62 -3.60 -13.28 -1.77
C HIS A 62 -3.94 -13.08 -0.30
N ASN A 63 -3.79 -11.86 0.22
CA ASN A 63 -4.03 -11.56 1.64
C ASN A 63 -4.91 -10.33 1.85
N MET A 64 -5.52 -9.85 0.78
CA MET A 64 -6.25 -8.60 0.77
C MET A 64 -7.26 -8.57 -0.38
N GLU A 65 -8.47 -8.09 -0.09
CA GLU A 65 -9.57 -7.93 -1.06
C GLU A 65 -10.20 -6.53 -0.98
N THR A 66 -10.44 -5.89 -2.12
CA THR A 66 -11.10 -4.57 -2.17
C THR A 66 -12.58 -4.70 -1.87
N PHE A 67 -13.04 -4.12 -0.75
CA PHE A 67 -14.45 -4.14 -0.35
C PHE A 67 -15.20 -2.86 -0.73
N ALA A 68 -14.48 -1.75 -0.92
CA ALA A 68 -15.07 -0.50 -1.38
C ALA A 68 -14.13 0.28 -2.31
N VAL A 69 -14.74 0.97 -3.28
CA VAL A 69 -14.08 1.95 -4.13
C VAL A 69 -14.94 3.20 -4.11
N LYS A 70 -14.33 4.34 -3.80
CA LYS A 70 -14.99 5.64 -3.68
C LYS A 70 -14.26 6.69 -4.51
N THR A 71 -14.92 7.80 -4.76
CA THR A 71 -14.29 8.99 -5.36
C THR A 71 -13.68 9.83 -4.24
N TRP A 72 -12.44 10.29 -4.41
CA TRP A 72 -11.82 11.22 -3.47
C TRP A 72 -12.51 12.59 -3.58
N PRO A 73 -13.03 13.16 -2.49
CA PRO A 73 -14.01 14.24 -2.56
C PRO A 73 -13.38 15.64 -2.71
N VAL A 74 -12.07 15.78 -2.48
CA VAL A 74 -11.38 17.08 -2.50
C VAL A 74 -10.35 17.16 -3.63
N ASN A 75 -9.95 18.37 -4.00
CA ASN A 75 -9.01 18.58 -5.10
C ASN A 75 -7.53 18.45 -4.69
N THR A 76 -7.25 18.39 -3.39
CA THR A 76 -5.90 18.14 -2.85
C THR A 76 -5.56 16.67 -2.97
N ASN A 77 -4.35 16.37 -3.44
CA ASN A 77 -3.87 15.00 -3.48
C ASN A 77 -3.71 14.46 -2.04
N PRO A 78 -4.24 13.26 -1.71
CA PRO A 78 -4.11 12.64 -0.40
C PRO A 78 -2.69 12.61 0.16
N VAL A 79 -1.66 12.47 -0.69
CA VAL A 79 -0.26 12.40 -0.21
C VAL A 79 0.31 13.75 0.25
N ASP A 80 -0.39 14.84 -0.07
CA ASP A 80 -0.05 16.22 0.27
C ASP A 80 -0.94 16.77 1.41
N MET A 81 -1.89 15.97 1.89
CA MET A 81 -2.76 16.32 3.01
C MET A 81 -2.14 15.92 4.35
N ASP A 82 -2.54 16.59 5.42
CA ASP A 82 -2.17 16.14 6.77
C ASP A 82 -2.83 14.79 7.09
N ARG A 83 -2.21 14.06 8.01
CA ARG A 83 -2.61 12.69 8.30
C ARG A 83 -4.00 12.61 8.92
N GLN A 84 -4.39 13.55 9.79
CA GLN A 84 -5.65 13.45 10.52
C GLN A 84 -6.82 13.68 9.57
N THR A 85 -6.78 14.78 8.81
CA THR A 85 -7.80 15.08 7.79
C THR A 85 -7.93 13.95 6.78
N THR A 86 -6.81 13.36 6.36
CA THR A 86 -6.82 12.21 5.46
C THR A 86 -7.52 11.00 6.08
N LEU A 87 -7.23 10.69 7.34
CA LEU A 87 -7.84 9.57 8.05
C LEU A 87 -9.34 9.78 8.30
N ASP A 88 -9.78 11.00 8.60
CA ASP A 88 -11.19 11.31 8.82
C ASP A 88 -12.01 11.05 7.54
N LEU A 89 -11.56 11.57 6.39
CA LEU A 89 -12.17 11.31 5.09
C LEU A 89 -12.18 9.83 4.74
N VAL A 90 -11.06 9.14 4.96
CA VAL A 90 -10.96 7.71 4.65
C VAL A 90 -11.88 6.89 5.54
N SER A 91 -11.98 7.23 6.83
CA SER A 91 -12.84 6.53 7.78
C SER A 91 -14.30 6.64 7.37
N GLU A 92 -14.74 7.85 6.99
CA GLU A 92 -16.10 8.10 6.49
C GLU A 92 -16.37 7.34 5.18
N LEU A 93 -15.46 7.43 4.21
CA LEU A 93 -15.68 6.87 2.87
C LEU A 93 -15.56 5.35 2.82
N CYS A 94 -14.62 4.78 3.58
CA CYS A 94 -14.42 3.33 3.60
C CYS A 94 -15.43 2.63 4.50
N ASP A 95 -15.80 3.21 5.66
CA ASP A 95 -16.71 2.61 6.64
C ASP A 95 -16.45 1.10 6.88
N PHE A 96 -15.20 0.76 7.22
CA PHE A 96 -14.82 -0.63 7.44
C PHE A 96 -15.61 -1.28 8.58
N TRP A 97 -15.86 -0.53 9.66
CA TRP A 97 -16.56 -1.05 10.82
C TRP A 97 -18.07 -1.19 10.57
N GLY A 98 -18.69 -0.33 9.76
CA GLY A 98 -20.06 -0.57 9.30
C GLY A 98 -20.17 -1.76 8.33
N THR A 99 -19.16 -1.96 7.47
CA THR A 99 -19.13 -3.08 6.53
C THR A 99 -18.85 -4.42 7.21
N PHE A 100 -17.96 -4.44 8.20
CA PHE A 100 -17.57 -5.63 8.96
C PHE A 100 -17.75 -5.37 10.47
N PRO A 101 -19.00 -5.34 10.98
CA PRO A 101 -19.28 -4.93 12.36
C PRO A 101 -18.62 -5.82 13.41
N ASN A 102 -18.42 -7.10 13.09
CA ASN A 102 -17.77 -8.05 14.00
C ASN A 102 -16.24 -7.98 13.97
N ALA A 103 -15.62 -7.14 13.11
CA ALA A 103 -14.17 -7.09 12.94
C ALA A 103 -13.41 -6.72 14.22
N TYR A 104 -14.04 -5.95 15.10
CA TYR A 104 -13.45 -5.56 16.39
C TYR A 104 -13.44 -6.75 17.35
N ASP A 105 -14.58 -7.42 17.51
CA ASP A 105 -14.71 -8.59 18.40
C ASP A 105 -13.97 -9.83 17.85
N SER A 106 -13.79 -9.89 16.53
CA SER A 106 -13.07 -10.96 15.85
C SER A 106 -11.57 -10.70 15.74
N ARG A 107 -11.03 -9.75 16.51
CA ARG A 107 -9.61 -9.36 16.45
C ARG A 107 -8.63 -10.53 16.53
N MET A 108 -8.93 -11.53 17.37
CA MET A 108 -8.08 -12.72 17.55
C MET A 108 -8.45 -13.88 16.60
N LYS A 109 -9.52 -13.74 15.81
CA LYS A 109 -9.94 -14.75 14.84
C LYS A 109 -9.21 -14.54 13.52
N THR A 110 -8.80 -15.64 12.90
CA THR A 110 -8.11 -15.64 11.59
C THR A 110 -9.00 -16.15 10.45
N SER A 111 -10.28 -16.32 10.72
CA SER A 111 -11.31 -16.75 9.75
C SER A 111 -12.08 -15.58 9.12
N GLU A 112 -12.15 -14.45 9.83
CA GLU A 112 -12.98 -13.27 9.52
C GLU A 112 -12.10 -12.05 9.23
N PHE A 113 -12.58 -11.12 8.42
CA PHE A 113 -11.90 -9.83 8.23
C PHE A 113 -11.89 -9.05 9.54
N ASN A 114 -10.70 -8.63 9.95
CA ASN A 114 -10.45 -7.98 11.25
C ASN A 114 -9.47 -6.80 11.15
N TYR A 115 -9.09 -6.44 9.91
CA TYR A 115 -8.16 -5.38 9.59
C TYR A 115 -8.42 -4.83 8.19
N TRP A 116 -7.96 -3.61 7.94
CA TRP A 116 -8.12 -2.95 6.66
C TRP A 116 -6.98 -1.99 6.37
N ALA A 117 -6.84 -1.64 5.10
CA ALA A 117 -6.01 -0.55 4.62
C ALA A 117 -6.75 0.19 3.51
N TRP A 118 -6.20 1.33 3.15
CA TRP A 118 -6.73 2.17 2.11
C TRP A 118 -5.59 2.63 1.21
N TYR A 119 -5.94 2.89 -0.05
CA TYR A 119 -5.00 3.30 -1.06
C TYR A 119 -5.60 4.36 -1.96
N THR A 120 -4.73 5.23 -2.45
CA THR A 120 -5.04 6.31 -3.39
C THR A 120 -4.05 6.25 -4.56
N PRO A 121 -4.30 7.00 -5.65
CA PRO A 121 -3.32 7.20 -6.70
C PRO A 121 -2.00 7.75 -6.17
N SER A 122 -0.90 7.40 -6.84
CA SER A 122 0.35 8.13 -6.67
C SER A 122 0.21 9.58 -7.17
N ARG A 123 1.17 10.47 -6.86
CA ARG A 123 1.20 11.83 -7.46
C ARG A 123 1.11 11.80 -8.99
N ALA A 124 1.77 10.83 -9.62
CA ALA A 124 1.72 10.65 -11.07
C ALA A 124 0.34 10.20 -11.57
N GLY A 125 -0.35 9.31 -10.83
CA GLY A 125 -1.73 8.93 -11.15
C GLY A 125 -2.71 10.09 -10.97
N TRP A 126 -2.53 10.88 -9.91
CA TRP A 126 -3.32 12.07 -9.65
C TRP A 126 -3.17 13.15 -10.73
N ALA A 127 -1.94 13.39 -11.19
CA ALA A 127 -1.66 14.32 -12.29
C ALA A 127 -2.34 13.90 -13.61
N LYS A 128 -2.61 12.60 -13.77
CA LYS A 128 -3.39 12.04 -14.89
C LYS A 128 -4.90 12.04 -14.65
N GLY A 129 -5.38 12.72 -13.62
CA GLY A 129 -6.82 12.87 -13.33
C GLY A 129 -7.43 11.75 -12.49
N GLN A 130 -6.66 10.80 -11.96
CA GLN A 130 -7.22 9.78 -11.07
C GLN A 130 -7.68 10.40 -9.74
N ARG A 131 -8.91 10.10 -9.31
CA ARG A 131 -9.55 10.61 -8.10
C ARG A 131 -10.27 9.50 -7.33
N TRP A 132 -9.63 8.35 -7.16
CA TRP A 132 -10.23 7.21 -6.46
C TRP A 132 -9.63 7.01 -5.07
N LEU A 133 -10.41 6.40 -4.19
CA LEU A 133 -10.03 5.82 -2.92
C LEU A 133 -10.41 4.34 -2.97
N ARG A 134 -9.47 3.46 -2.64
CA ARG A 134 -9.68 2.02 -2.59
C ARG A 134 -9.55 1.55 -1.15
N CYS A 135 -10.52 0.82 -0.65
CA CYS A 135 -10.57 0.30 0.71
C CYS A 135 -10.48 -1.23 0.64
N ASP A 136 -9.47 -1.77 1.29
CA ASP A 136 -9.13 -3.18 1.20
C ASP A 136 -9.23 -3.85 2.58
N ALA A 137 -9.90 -5.00 2.63
CA ALA A 137 -10.10 -5.80 3.83
C ALA A 137 -9.04 -6.91 3.90
N MET A 138 -8.58 -7.20 5.10
CA MET A 138 -7.52 -8.18 5.39
C MET A 138 -7.84 -8.95 6.68
N ILE A 139 -7.17 -10.07 6.82
CA ILE A 139 -7.15 -10.83 8.07
C ILE A 139 -5.75 -10.71 8.66
N GLY A 140 -5.64 -9.94 9.74
CA GLY A 140 -4.43 -9.80 10.54
C GLY A 140 -4.29 -10.91 11.58
N LYS A 141 -3.04 -11.29 11.85
CA LYS A 141 -2.66 -12.05 13.05
C LYS A 141 -2.06 -11.07 14.06
N PHE A 142 -2.71 -10.93 15.20
CA PHE A 142 -2.32 -10.04 16.29
C PHE A 142 -1.64 -10.84 17.40
N ALA A 143 -0.59 -10.29 18.01
CA ALA A 143 0.02 -10.89 19.21
C ALA A 143 -0.74 -10.52 20.48
N SER A 144 -1.47 -9.40 20.48
CA SER A 144 -2.40 -8.99 21.53
C SER A 144 -3.53 -8.13 20.96
N THR A 145 -4.59 -7.93 21.73
CA THR A 145 -5.76 -7.10 21.37
C THR A 145 -5.40 -5.63 21.14
N GLU A 146 -4.37 -5.13 21.81
CA GLU A 146 -3.89 -3.75 21.74
C GLU A 146 -2.96 -3.51 20.56
N GLN A 147 -2.45 -4.57 19.92
CA GLN A 147 -1.46 -4.42 18.86
C GLN A 147 -2.09 -3.78 17.61
N TRP A 148 -1.45 -2.71 17.11
CA TRP A 148 -1.76 -2.11 15.82
C TRP A 148 -0.47 -1.62 15.13
N PRO A 149 -0.19 -1.96 13.85
CA PRO A 149 -0.91 -2.90 12.96
C PRO A 149 -0.67 -4.38 13.33
N PRO A 150 -1.32 -5.35 12.67
CA PRO A 150 -1.06 -6.78 12.90
C PRO A 150 0.40 -7.20 12.66
N ALA A 151 0.78 -8.33 13.25
CA ALA A 151 2.14 -8.86 13.13
C ALA A 151 2.37 -9.42 11.74
N THR A 152 1.40 -10.19 11.24
CA THR A 152 1.37 -10.78 9.90
C THR A 152 -0.06 -10.76 9.34
N TYR A 153 -0.20 -11.07 8.06
CA TYR A 153 -1.50 -11.16 7.38
C TYR A 153 -1.72 -12.59 6.90
N VAL A 154 -2.92 -13.12 7.09
CA VAL A 154 -3.31 -14.44 6.56
C VAL A 154 -3.43 -14.34 5.05
N SER A 155 -2.90 -15.33 4.33
CA SER A 155 -3.14 -15.47 2.89
C SER A 155 -4.15 -16.59 2.63
N TRP A 156 -4.97 -16.45 1.60
CA TRP A 156 -5.97 -17.41 1.17
C TRP A 156 -6.08 -17.43 -0.37
N LYS A 157 -6.91 -18.34 -0.89
CA LYS A 157 -7.27 -18.44 -2.31
C LYS A 157 -8.79 -18.33 -2.43
N GLY A 158 -9.25 -17.76 -3.54
CA GLY A 158 -10.66 -17.44 -3.79
C GLY A 158 -11.10 -16.17 -3.06
N LEU A 159 -12.25 -15.62 -3.45
CA LEU A 159 -12.82 -14.47 -2.76
C LEU A 159 -13.43 -14.90 -1.42
N LYS A 160 -13.26 -14.06 -0.39
CA LYS A 160 -13.99 -14.10 0.88
C LYS A 160 -15.07 -13.02 0.93
N LEU A 161 -14.90 -11.93 0.19
CA LEU A 161 -15.98 -10.97 0.02
C LEU A 161 -17.16 -11.67 -0.66
N TYR A 162 -18.35 -11.49 -0.09
CA TYR A 162 -19.64 -11.96 -0.65
C TYR A 162 -19.79 -13.48 -0.81
N THR A 163 -19.01 -14.30 -0.10
CA THR A 163 -19.39 -15.70 0.13
C THR A 163 -20.52 -15.73 1.17
N GLY A 164 -21.76 -15.44 0.75
CA GLY A 164 -22.95 -15.51 1.60
C GLY A 164 -24.06 -14.48 1.35
N SER A 165 -23.85 -13.47 0.49
CA SER A 165 -24.88 -12.50 0.13
C SER A 165 -25.19 -12.63 -1.36
N ASN A 166 -26.32 -13.25 -1.67
CA ASN A 166 -26.94 -13.06 -2.98
C ASN A 166 -27.14 -11.55 -3.18
N VAL A 167 -26.70 -11.04 -4.32
CA VAL A 167 -27.24 -9.78 -4.85
C VAL A 167 -28.75 -9.87 -5.00
#